data_AF-A0A940LRP6-F1
#
_entry.id   AF-A0A940LRP6-F1
#
_cell.length_a   1.000
_cell.length_b   1.000
_cell.length_c   1.000
_cell.angle_alpha   90.00
_cell.angle_beta   90.00
_cell.angle_gamma   90.00
#
_symmetry.space_group_name_H-M   'P 1'
#
loop_
_entity.id
_entity.type
_entity.pdbx_description
1 polymer ?
#
loop_
_entity_poly.entity_id
_entity_poly.type
_entity_poly.pdbx_seq_one_letter_code
_entity_poly.pdbx_strand_id
1 'polypeptide(L)' 'MTAACPICGKPAIPEARPFCSKRCADIDLNRWLSDRYVVPGSEEDEENPPSTDFGRD' A
#
# COMPACT_ATOMS: atom_id res chain seq x y z
N MET A 1 17.39 15.84 0.15
CA MET A 1 17.06 15.29 -1.18
C MET A 1 15.54 15.13 -1.25
N THR A 2 14.91 15.47 -2.37
CA THR A 2 13.46 15.23 -2.58
C THR A 2 13.25 13.76 -2.92
N ALA A 3 12.33 13.08 -2.20
CA ALA A 3 11.98 11.70 -2.51
C ALA A 3 11.34 11.61 -3.90
N ALA A 4 11.56 10.50 -4.61
CA ALA A 4 10.92 10.25 -5.89
C ALA A 4 9.44 9.87 -5.70
N CYS A 5 8.58 10.32 -6.60
CA CYS A 5 7.17 9.97 -6.64
C CYS A 5 7.00 8.46 -6.86
N PRO A 6 6.30 7.73 -6.00
CA PRO A 6 6.15 6.27 -6.13
C PRO A 6 5.31 5.84 -7.34
N ILE A 7 4.58 6.77 -7.95
CA ILE A 7 3.73 6.50 -9.11
C ILE A 7 4.46 6.69 -10.44
N CYS A 8 5.41 7.63 -10.52
CA CYS A 8 6.03 8.01 -11.81
C CYS A 8 7.52 8.39 -11.74
N GLY A 9 8.17 8.33 -10.58
CA GLY A 9 9.60 8.58 -10.41
C GLY A 9 10.04 10.05 -10.42
N LYS A 10 9.18 11.00 -10.80
CA LYS A 10 9.49 12.43 -10.76
C LYS A 10 9.73 12.92 -9.32
N PRO A 11 10.54 13.98 -9.09
CA PRO A 11 10.73 14.53 -7.75
C PRO A 11 9.41 14.92 -7.10
N ALA A 12 9.20 14.51 -5.84
CA ALA A 12 8.03 14.92 -5.07
C ALA A 12 8.07 16.43 -4.77
N ILE A 13 6.90 17.07 -4.76
CA ILE A 13 6.74 18.49 -4.43
C ILE A 13 6.19 18.64 -3.01
N PRO A 14 6.54 19.69 -2.25
CA PRO A 14 6.11 19.87 -0.87
C PRO A 14 4.59 19.74 -0.63
N GLU A 15 3.79 20.27 -1.55
CA GLU A 15 2.34 20.36 -1.45
C GLU A 15 1.64 19.01 -1.72
N ALA A 16 2.33 18.07 -2.37
CA ALA A 16 1.76 16.80 -2.80
C ALA A 16 2.56 15.58 -2.30
N ARG A 17 3.49 15.73 -1.34
CA ARG A 17 4.31 14.61 -0.85
C ARG A 17 3.43 13.45 -0.38
N PRO A 18 3.78 12.19 -0.72
CA PRO A 18 5.01 11.73 -1.38
C PRO A 18 5.02 11.82 -2.93
N PHE A 19 4.04 12.48 -3.54
CA PHE A 19 3.83 12.51 -4.99
C PHE A 19 4.35 13.80 -5.66
N CYS A 20 4.39 13.79 -6.99
CA CYS A 20 4.74 14.96 -7.80
C CYS A 20 3.52 15.81 -8.21
N SER A 21 2.28 15.35 -7.98
CA SER A 21 1.04 16.06 -8.33
C SER A 21 -0.21 15.40 -7.71
N LYS A 22 -1.33 16.13 -7.67
CA LYS A 22 -2.65 15.59 -7.31
C LYS A 22 -3.03 14.38 -8.16
N ARG A 23 -2.75 14.41 -9.47
CA ARG A 23 -3.03 13.29 -10.37
C ARG A 23 -2.35 11.99 -9.94
N CYS A 24 -1.10 12.06 -9.47
CA CYS A 24 -0.41 10.86 -8.99
C CYS A 24 -1.00 10.37 -7.65
N ALA A 25 -1.40 11.28 -6.76
CA ALA A 25 -2.12 10.90 -5.53
C ALA A 25 -3.46 10.20 -5.82
N ASP A 26 -4.23 10.72 -6.79
CA ASP A 26 -5.51 10.12 -7.20
C ASP A 26 -5.32 8.72 -7.83
N ILE A 27 -4.25 8.51 -8.61
CA ILE A 27 -3.91 7.20 -9.18
C ILE A 27 -3.56 6.20 -8.07
N ASP A 28 -2.76 6.63 -7.09
CA ASP A 28 -2.42 5.79 -5.94
C ASP A 28 -3.68 5.38 -5.18
N LEU A 29 -4.54 6.34 -4.85
CA LEU A 29 -5.82 6.10 -4.20
C LEU A 29 -6.68 5.09 -4.99
N ASN A 30 -6.76 5.23 -6.32
CA ASN A 30 -7.50 4.27 -7.14
C ASN A 30 -6.90 2.86 -7.06
N ARG A 31 -5.56 2.71 -6.99
CA ARG A 31 -4.92 1.40 -6.81
C ARG A 31 -5.28 0.77 -5.47
N TRP A 32 -5.36 1.57 -4.41
CA TRP A 32 -5.87 1.13 -3.10
C TRP A 32 -7.31 0.66 -3.18
N LEU A 33 -8.20 1.46 -3.78
CA LEU A 33 -9.63 1.14 -3.89
C LEU A 33 -9.94 -0.02 -4.85
N SER A 34 -8.98 -0.42 -5.68
CA SER A 34 -9.14 -1.48 -6.68
C SER A 34 -8.40 -2.77 -6.30
N ASP A 35 -7.99 -2.94 -5.04
CA ASP A 35 -7.22 -4.09 -4.52
C ASP A 35 -5.99 -4.43 -5.39
N ARG A 36 -5.34 -3.41 -5.95
CA ARG A 36 -4.16 -3.61 -6.81
C ARG A 36 -2.87 -3.76 -6.01
N TYR A 37 -2.89 -3.37 -4.75
CA TYR A 37 -1.80 -3.62 -3.82
C TYR A 37 -1.98 -5.01 -3.21
N VAL A 38 -1.38 -6.01 -3.87
CA VAL A 38 -1.38 -7.40 -3.41
C VAL A 38 -0.07 -7.65 -2.67
N VAL A 39 -0.16 -8.13 -1.43
CA VAL A 39 0.98 -8.74 -0.74
C VAL A 39 1.07 -10.17 -1.25
N PRO A 40 2.16 -10.58 -1.93
CA PRO A 40 2.33 -11.97 -2.33
C PRO A 40 2.27 -12.86 -1.09
N GLY A 41 1.46 -13.92 -1.14
CA GLY A 41 1.52 -14.97 -0.13
C GLY A 41 2.91 -15.61 -0.15
N SER A 42 3.42 -15.95 1.02
CA SER A 42 4.56 -16.84 1.12
C SER A 42 4.11 -18.26 0.76
N GLU A 43 4.98 -19.07 0.15
CA GLU A 43 4.66 -20.48 -0.15
C GLU A 43 4.42 -21.31 1.13
N GLU A 44 4.64 -20.73 2.32
CA GLU A 44 4.38 -21.29 3.64
C GLU A 44 2.99 -20.92 4.22
N ASP A 45 2.14 -20.22 3.48
CA ASP A 45 0.75 -19.89 3.91
C ASP A 45 -0.24 -21.05 3.71
N GLU A 46 0.16 -22.31 4.00
CA GLU A 46 -0.76 -23.45 4.14
C GLU A 46 -1.30 -23.61 5.58
N GLU A 47 -0.91 -22.75 6.52
CA GLU A 47 -1.40 -22.82 7.91
C GLU A 47 -1.70 -21.42 8.44
N ASN A 48 -2.89 -20.91 8.13
CA ASN A 48 -3.56 -19.95 9.00
C ASN A 48 -4.54 -20.76 9.87
N PRO A 49 -4.07 -21.44 10.94
CA PRO A 49 -4.99 -22.12 11.84
C PRO A 49 -5.98 -21.07 12.38
N PRO A 50 -7.28 -21.41 12.49
CA PRO A 50 -8.25 -20.46 12.99
C PRO A 50 -7.76 -19.94 14.34
N SER A 51 -7.73 -18.61 14.50
CA SER A 51 -7.49 -17.98 15.80
C SER A 51 -8.59 -18.47 16.74
N THR A 52 -8.29 -19.48 17.56
CA THR A 52 -9.18 -19.88 18.64
C THR A 52 -9.20 -18.73 19.62
N ASP A 53 -10.34 -18.04 19.64
CA ASP A 53 -10.73 -17.12 20.69
C ASP A 53 -10.62 -17.86 22.03
N PHE A 54 -9.49 -17.69 22.71
CA PHE A 54 -9.31 -18.12 24.09
C PHE A 54 -9.81 -17.00 25.02
N GLY A 55 -11.11 -16.69 24.89
CA GLY A 55 -11.87 -16.05 25.95
C GLY A 55 -12.14 -17.05 27.07
N ARG A 56 -11.12 -17.33 27.88
CA ARG A 56 -11.27 -18.01 29.17
C ARG A 56 -11.36 -16.94 30.26
N ASP A 57 -12.60 -16.65 30.68
CA ASP A 57 -13.11 -16.51 32.06
C ASP A 57 -14.48 -15.80 32.04
#